data_AF-A0A3D8MXT8-F1
#
_entry.id   AF-A0A3D8MXT8-F1
#
_cell.length_a   1.000
_cell.length_b   1.000
_cell.length_c   1.000
_cell.angle_alpha   90.00
_cell.angle_beta   90.00
_cell.angle_gamma   90.00
#
_symmetry.space_group_name_H-M   'P 1'
#
loop_
_entity.id
_entity.type
_entity.pdbx_description
1 polymer ?
#
loop_
_entity_poly.entity_id
_entity_poly.type
_entity_poly.pdbx_seq_one_letter_code
_entity_poly.pdbx_strand_id
1 'polypeptide(L)' 'MTATNLTSKQAYKAMYVFLDDIYQRTRSDTLGALLGSMSLLADGETADPAIWRDWENAVATVLDSPENVNIDLKFIKPPQ' A
#
# COMPACT_ATOMS: atom_id res chain seq x y z
N MET A 1 -6.96 -11.78 23.11
CA MET A 1 -7.00 -11.67 21.63
C MET A 1 -5.60 -11.95 21.12
N THR A 2 -5.39 -13.02 20.35
CA THR A 2 -4.09 -13.31 19.74
C THR A 2 -3.86 -12.31 18.61
N ALA A 3 -2.74 -11.59 18.62
CA ALA A 3 -2.37 -10.73 17.50
C ALA A 3 -2.07 -11.62 16.28
N THR A 4 -2.86 -11.48 15.22
CA THR A 4 -2.60 -12.16 13.94
C THR A 4 -1.59 -11.34 13.16
N ASN A 5 -0.36 -11.85 13.02
CA ASN A 5 0.66 -11.24 12.16
C ASN A 5 0.44 -11.68 10.71
N LEU A 6 0.35 -10.71 9.80
CA LEU A 6 0.31 -10.97 8.37
C LEU A 6 1.72 -11.15 7.82
N THR A 7 1.91 -12.06 6.87
CA THR A 7 3.11 -12.06 6.04
C THR A 7 3.13 -10.82 5.13
N SER A 8 4.31 -10.42 4.64
CA SER A 8 4.44 -9.29 3.69
C SER A 8 3.47 -9.41 2.51
N LYS A 9 3.35 -10.62 1.92
CA LYS A 9 2.41 -10.87 0.80
C LYS A 9 0.94 -10.78 1.21
N GLN A 10 0.58 -11.19 2.43
CA GLN A 10 -0.79 -11.03 2.94
C GLN A 10 -1.12 -9.57 3.25
N ALA A 11 -0.17 -8.83 3.83
CA ALA A 11 -0.29 -7.39 4.06
C ALA A 11 -0.44 -6.62 2.73
N TYR A 12 0.31 -7.01 1.68
CA TYR A 12 0.15 -6.45 0.34
C TYR A 12 -1.28 -6.65 -0.19
N LYS A 13 -1.80 -7.89 -0.11
CA LYS A 13 -3.18 -8.19 -0.53
C LYS A 13 -4.21 -7.42 0.29
N ALA A 14 -4.01 -7.28 1.60
CA ALA A 14 -4.90 -6.51 2.47
C ALA A 14 -4.93 -5.03 2.06
N MET A 15 -3.76 -4.44 1.79
CA MET A 15 -3.66 -3.06 1.30
C MET A 15 -4.28 -2.89 -0.10
N TYR A 16 -4.09 -3.85 -1.01
CA TYR A 16 -4.73 -3.81 -2.33
C TYR A 16 -6.27 -3.78 -2.19
N VAL A 17 -6.84 -4.68 -1.39
CA VAL A 17 -8.30 -4.74 -1.16
C VAL A 17 -8.82 -3.43 -0.56
N PHE A 18 -8.09 -2.85 0.38
CA PHE A 18 -8.45 -1.56 0.98
C PHE A 18 -8.48 -0.42 -0.06
N LEU A 19 -7.47 -0.35 -0.93
CA LEU A 19 -7.40 0.65 -2.00
C LEU A 19 -8.46 0.42 -3.09
N ASP A 20 -8.75 -0.82 -3.45
CA ASP A 20 -9.82 -1.17 -4.39
C ASP A 20 -11.18 -0.69 -3.89
N ASP A 21 -11.50 -0.88 -2.61
CA ASP A 21 -12.74 -0.36 -2.03
C ASP A 21 -12.85 1.19 -2.09
N ILE A 22 -11.73 1.90 -1.96
CA ILE A 22 -11.68 3.36 -2.18
C ILE A 22 -11.91 3.69 -3.66
N TYR A 23 -11.30 2.94 -4.57
CA TYR A 23 -11.51 3.13 -6.02
C TYR A 23 -12.96 2.90 -6.42
N GLN A 24 -13.62 1.87 -5.89
CA GLN A 24 -15.03 1.61 -6.21
C GLN A 24 -15.94 2.78 -5.82
N ARG A 25 -15.63 3.46 -4.71
CA ARG A 25 -16.39 4.61 -4.20
C ARG A 25 -16.07 5.93 -4.91
N THR A 26 -14.82 6.13 -5.31
CA THR A 26 -14.34 7.42 -5.83
C THR A 26 -14.22 7.45 -7.34
N ARG A 27 -14.04 6.29 -7.99
CA ARG A 27 -13.69 6.12 -9.40
C ARG A 27 -12.51 6.99 -9.84
N SER A 28 -11.55 7.20 -8.93
CA SER A 28 -10.35 7.99 -9.23
C SER A 28 -9.49 7.29 -10.28
N ASP A 29 -9.24 7.95 -11.41
CA ASP A 29 -8.39 7.43 -12.49
C ASP A 29 -6.96 7.14 -12.02
N THR A 30 -6.39 8.04 -11.21
CA THR A 30 -5.05 7.86 -10.64
C THR A 30 -4.98 6.62 -9.76
N LEU A 31 -6.01 6.38 -8.94
CA LEU A 31 -6.07 5.20 -8.09
C LEU A 31 -6.28 3.93 -8.92
N GLY A 32 -7.11 3.99 -9.96
CA GLY A 32 -7.32 2.88 -10.90
C GLY A 32 -6.04 2.49 -11.65
N ALA A 33 -5.26 3.47 -12.11
CA ALA A 33 -3.97 3.22 -12.76
C ALA A 33 -2.98 2.53 -11.79
N LEU A 34 -2.90 3.02 -10.55
CA LEU A 34 -2.07 2.40 -9.51
C LEU A 34 -2.50 0.95 -9.23
N LEU A 35 -3.79 0.70 -9.03
CA LEU A 35 -4.34 -0.65 -8.83
C LEU A 35 -4.03 -1.56 -10.02
N GLY A 36 -4.06 -1.04 -11.24
CA GLY A 36 -3.62 -1.75 -12.45
C GLY A 36 -2.17 -2.23 -12.32
N SER A 37 -1.23 -1.34 -12.00
CA SER A 37 0.19 -1.68 -11.79
C SER A 37 0.40 -2.65 -10.63
N MET A 38 -0.42 -2.56 -9.58
CA MET A 38 -0.34 -3.40 -8.39
C MET A 38 -0.96 -4.78 -8.54
N SER A 39 -1.83 -4.98 -9.53
CA SER A 39 -2.55 -6.23 -9.72
C SER A 39 -1.61 -7.41 -9.92
N LEU A 40 -2.00 -8.60 -9.44
CA LEU A 40 -1.20 -9.79 -9.63
C LEU A 40 -1.53 -10.46 -10.96
N LEU A 41 -0.50 -10.80 -11.73
CA LEU A 41 -0.60 -11.60 -12.94
C LEU A 41 -0.75 -13.09 -12.59
N ALA A 42 -0.89 -13.93 -13.61
CA ALA A 42 -1.11 -15.38 -13.44
C ALA A 42 0.06 -16.11 -12.77
N ASP A 43 1.27 -15.57 -12.89
CA ASP A 43 2.49 -16.05 -12.20
C ASP A 43 2.56 -15.61 -10.72
N GLY A 44 1.66 -14.73 -10.30
CA GLY A 44 1.60 -14.20 -8.94
C GLY A 44 2.58 -13.07 -8.65
N GLU A 45 3.19 -12.47 -9.69
CA GLU A 45 3.96 -11.22 -9.65
C GLU A 45 3.05 -10.01 -9.93
N THR A 46 3.50 -8.82 -9.56
CA THR A 46 2.78 -7.58 -9.85
C THR A 46 2.88 -7.22 -11.34
N ALA A 47 1.83 -6.61 -11.90
CA ALA A 47 1.82 -6.20 -13.30
C ALA A 47 2.97 -5.23 -13.64
N ASP A 48 3.33 -4.36 -12.70
CA ASP A 48 4.59 -3.62 -12.70
C ASP A 48 5.57 -4.24 -11.69
N PRO A 49 6.72 -4.80 -12.12
CA PRO A 49 7.71 -5.40 -11.22
C PRO A 49 8.30 -4.42 -10.19
N ALA A 50 8.32 -3.10 -10.48
CA ALA A 50 8.84 -2.11 -9.55
C ALA A 50 7.98 -2.02 -8.26
N ILE A 51 6.67 -2.26 -8.38
CA ILE A 51 5.73 -2.20 -7.25
C ILE A 51 6.11 -3.20 -6.15
N TRP A 52 6.52 -4.42 -6.52
CA TRP A 52 6.89 -5.40 -5.50
C TRP A 52 8.14 -4.97 -4.74
N ARG A 53 9.13 -4.40 -5.43
CA ARG A 53 10.34 -3.88 -4.79
C ARG A 53 10.01 -2.71 -3.86
N ASP A 54 9.16 -1.78 -4.29
CA ASP A 54 8.75 -0.64 -3.47
C ASP A 54 7.98 -1.10 -2.23
N TRP A 55 7.14 -2.11 -2.37
CA TRP A 55 6.46 -2.74 -1.24
C TRP A 55 7.44 -3.38 -0.24
N GLU A 56 8.44 -4.14 -0.71
CA GLU A 56 9.47 -4.71 0.15
C GLU A 56 10.23 -3.62 0.93
N ASN A 57 10.56 -2.51 0.27
CA ASN A 57 11.22 -1.37 0.92
C ASN A 57 10.32 -0.72 1.99
N ALA A 58 9.02 -0.58 1.71
CA ALA A 58 8.06 -0.04 2.67
C ALA A 58 7.94 -0.96 3.90
N VAL A 59 7.86 -2.28 3.70
CA VAL A 59 7.83 -3.26 4.79
C VAL A 59 9.11 -3.21 5.60
N ALA A 60 10.29 -3.18 4.96
CA ALA A 60 11.57 -3.06 5.65
C ALA A 60 11.63 -1.78 6.49
N THR A 61 11.20 -0.64 5.94
CA THR A 61 11.15 0.64 6.67
C THR A 61 10.33 0.54 7.95
N VAL A 62 9.15 -0.10 7.90
CA VAL A 62 8.28 -0.28 9.07
C VAL A 62 8.87 -1.27 10.08
N LEU A 63 9.55 -2.32 9.63
CA LEU A 63 10.13 -3.34 10.52
C LEU A 63 11.43 -2.88 11.18
N ASP A 64 12.28 -2.15 10.45
CA ASP A 64 13.59 -1.70 10.95
C ASP A 64 13.48 -0.45 11.84
N SER A 65 12.44 0.36 11.64
CA SER A 65 12.28 1.63 12.37
C SER A 65 10.79 2.05 12.48
N PRO A 66 9.95 1.27 13.19
CA PRO A 66 8.52 1.55 13.29
C PRO A 66 8.22 2.93 13.90
N GLU A 67 9.05 3.42 14.83
CA GLU A 67 8.94 4.74 15.45
C GLU A 67 9.22 5.91 14.50
N ASN A 68 9.89 5.66 13.37
CA ASN A 68 10.22 6.68 12.37
C ASN A 68 9.12 6.81 11.30
N VAL A 69 8.14 5.90 11.27
CA VAL A 69 6.99 5.97 10.37
C VAL A 69 5.87 6.76 11.04
N ASN A 70 5.90 8.08 10.88
CA ASN A 70 4.84 8.97 11.37
C ASN A 70 3.71 9.08 10.31
N ILE A 71 2.51 8.64 10.67
CA ILE A 71 1.29 8.73 9.84
C ILE A 71 0.35 9.87 10.26
N ASP A 72 0.82 10.79 11.10
CA ASP A 72 0.09 11.99 11.47
C ASP A 72 -0.04 12.90 10.24
N LEU A 73 -1.28 13.26 9.91
CA LEU A 73 -1.58 14.21 8.85
C LEU A 73 -0.93 15.58 9.14
N LYS A 74 0.21 15.86 8.53
CA LYS A 74 0.84 17.19 8.55
C LYS A 74 0.25 18.06 7.45
N PHE A 75 -0.96 18.57 7.64
CA PHE A 75 -1.41 19.71 6.85
C PHE A 75 -0.59 20.92 7.26
N ILE A 76 0.43 21.27 6.47
CA ILE A 76 0.98 22.64 6.52
C ILE A 76 -0.18 23.53 6.07
N LYS A 77 -0.84 24.19 7.02
CA LYS A 77 -1.82 25.23 6.68
C LYS A 77 -1.10 26.27 5.83
N PRO A 78 -1.62 26.66 4.65
CA PRO A 78 -1.07 27.78 3.93
C PRO A 78 -1.14 29.04 4.82
N PRO A 79 -0.17 29.97 4.72
CA PRO A 79 -0.23 31.23 5.45
C PRO A 79 -1.54 31.96 5.13
N GLN A 80 -2.19 32.50 6.16
CA GLN A 80 -3.43 33.28 6.06
C GLN A 80 -3.25 34.55 5.23
#